data_AF-A0A560LC99-F1
#
_entry.id   AF-A0A560LC99-F1
#
_cell.length_a   1.000
_cell.length_b   1.000
_cell.length_c   1.000
_cell.angle_alpha   90.00
_cell.angle_beta   90.00
_cell.angle_gamma   90.00
#
_symmetry.space_group_name_H-M   'P 1'
#
loop_
_entity.id
_entity.type
_entity.pdbx_description
1 polymer ?
#
loop_
_entity_poly.entity_id
_entity_poly.type
_entity_poly.pdbx_seq_one_letter_code
_entity_poly.pdbx_strand_id
1 'polypeptide(L)'
;MNDDLEDRKPIKPPERNHPDDKVRSFIEAVAGEVPLGGAVVKLAGELIPTQAQKARTDWEGAISERTNEHSERLDQHAQMLAPTTTLVGPSLDLAVALARAPSDGMAGRGLTIDDLCKLLPEVDPKEIEKAAFDLNALGLTGIQRAFGGHWSLRLKQKFYEQLDHQVMGWESTTELDARTLANLLLEDEERERTSALHAASGWEKRRFNPAFQFLLNIIPEGRASREIQPDYPSSSICLLDEDKALLRRFIAAR
;
A
#
# COMPACT_ATOMS: atom_id res chain seq x y z
N MET A 1 -9.16 24.66 10.32
CA MET A 1 -10.01 24.30 11.47
C MET A 1 -9.06 23.73 12.49
N ASN A 2 -8.68 24.56 13.46
CA ASN A 2 -7.50 24.38 14.31
C ASN A 2 -7.94 24.51 15.78
N ASP A 3 -8.97 23.75 16.15
CA ASP A 3 -9.46 23.64 17.51
C ASP A 3 -9.18 22.21 18.00
N ASP A 4 -8.73 22.10 19.24
CA ASP A 4 -8.48 20.89 20.04
C ASP A 4 -7.12 20.17 19.90
N LEU A 5 -6.04 20.95 19.85
CA LEU A 5 -4.84 20.57 20.61
C LEU A 5 -4.99 21.03 22.07
N GLU A 6 -6.08 20.63 22.74
CA GLU A 6 -6.07 20.63 24.20
C GLU A 6 -4.91 19.75 24.65
N ASP A 7 -4.15 20.26 25.61
CA ASP A 7 -3.01 19.65 26.27
C ASP A 7 -3.42 18.29 26.86
N ARG A 8 -3.39 17.22 26.03
CA ARG A 8 -3.87 15.89 26.39
C ARG A 8 -2.92 15.30 27.40
N LYS A 9 -3.23 15.54 28.68
CA LYS A 9 -2.44 15.08 29.82
C LYS A 9 -2.11 13.59 29.67
N PRO A 10 -0.88 13.17 30.06
CA PRO A 10 -0.49 11.77 30.09
C PRO A 10 -1.46 10.96 30.95
N ILE A 11 -2.00 9.86 30.42
CA ILE A 11 -2.80 8.92 31.21
C ILE A 11 -1.83 8.24 32.18
N LYS A 12 -1.97 8.53 33.48
CA LYS A 12 -1.13 7.93 34.53
C LYS A 12 -1.81 6.70 35.11
N PRO A 13 -1.06 5.60 35.34
CA PRO A 13 -1.63 4.44 36.02
C PRO A 13 -2.09 4.83 37.43
N PRO A 14 -3.19 4.23 37.92
CA PRO A 14 -3.64 4.46 39.29
C PRO A 14 -2.58 3.99 40.29
N GLU A 15 -2.48 4.68 41.42
CA GLU A 15 -1.50 4.36 42.46
C GLU A 15 -1.77 2.98 43.07
N ARG A 16 -0.71 2.18 43.27
CA ARG A 16 -0.78 0.80 43.80
C ARG A 16 -1.30 0.68 45.23
N ASN A 17 -1.40 1.79 45.98
CA ASN A 17 -1.75 1.80 47.41
C ASN A 17 -2.69 2.98 47.71
N HIS A 18 -3.95 2.89 47.26
CA HIS A 18 -4.91 3.96 47.54
C HIS A 18 -5.23 4.00 49.05
N PRO A 19 -5.31 5.17 49.69
CA PRO A 19 -5.59 5.27 51.13
C PRO A 19 -6.91 4.59 51.54
N ASP A 20 -7.88 4.50 50.63
CA ASP A 20 -9.15 3.81 50.86
C ASP A 20 -9.00 2.29 51.04
N ASP A 21 -7.96 1.67 50.47
CA ASP A 21 -7.67 0.23 50.69
C ASP A 21 -7.21 -0.01 52.14
N LYS A 22 -6.57 0.99 52.76
CA LYS A 22 -6.19 0.96 54.18
C LYS A 22 -7.39 1.18 55.10
N VAL A 23 -8.32 2.03 54.70
CA VAL A 23 -9.57 2.25 55.45
C VAL A 23 -10.45 1.00 55.40
N ARG A 24 -10.54 0.33 54.25
CA ARG A 24 -11.30 -0.92 54.11
C ARG A 24 -10.70 -2.06 54.92
N SER A 25 -9.39 -2.27 54.86
CA SER A 25 -8.72 -3.28 55.68
C SER A 25 -8.86 -3.01 57.19
N PHE A 26 -8.92 -1.74 57.60
CA PHE A 26 -9.24 -1.38 58.98
C PHE A 26 -10.70 -1.67 59.36
N ILE A 27 -11.66 -1.33 58.51
CA ILE A 27 -13.09 -1.62 58.74
C ILE A 27 -13.35 -3.14 58.76
N GLU A 28 -12.72 -3.91 57.87
CA GLU A 28 -12.78 -5.37 57.84
C GLU A 28 -12.17 -5.99 59.10
N ALA A 29 -11.06 -5.42 59.62
CA ALA A 29 -10.44 -5.86 60.86
C ALA A 29 -11.33 -5.59 62.09
N VAL A 30 -12.00 -4.43 62.16
CA VAL A 30 -12.90 -4.07 63.28
C VAL A 30 -14.22 -4.84 63.24
N ALA A 31 -14.75 -5.12 62.05
CA ALA A 31 -15.99 -5.89 61.89
C ALA A 31 -15.83 -7.40 62.21
N GLY A 32 -14.60 -7.91 62.28
CA GLY A 32 -14.28 -9.27 62.68
C GLY A 32 -14.54 -9.56 64.18
N GLU A 33 -14.72 -8.54 65.01
CA GLU A 33 -14.92 -8.69 66.46
C GLU A 33 -16.39 -8.64 66.91
N VAL A 34 -17.34 -8.36 66.01
CA VAL A 34 -18.77 -8.25 66.35
C VAL A 34 -19.56 -9.44 65.78
N PRO A 35 -20.33 -10.20 66.60
CA PRO A 35 -21.19 -11.26 66.09
C PRO A 35 -22.17 -10.68 65.06
N LEU A 36 -22.22 -11.28 63.86
CA LEU A 36 -22.97 -10.85 62.66
C LEU A 36 -22.42 -9.66 61.84
N GLY A 37 -21.35 -8.96 62.29
CA GLY A 37 -20.78 -7.82 61.56
C GLY A 37 -20.13 -8.17 60.21
N GLY A 38 -19.47 -9.32 60.11
CA GLY A 38 -18.75 -9.75 58.91
C GLY A 38 -19.65 -10.06 57.69
N ALA A 39 -20.92 -10.41 57.89
CA ALA A 39 -21.85 -10.72 56.80
C ALA A 39 -22.32 -9.45 56.05
N VAL A 40 -22.53 -8.35 56.78
CA VAL A 40 -22.94 -7.05 56.22
C VAL A 40 -21.79 -6.39 55.47
N VAL A 41 -20.56 -6.50 55.99
CA VAL A 41 -19.36 -5.95 55.33
C VAL A 41 -19.01 -6.71 54.05
N LYS A 42 -19.19 -8.04 54.01
CA LYS A 42 -19.03 -8.81 52.76
C LYS A 42 -20.00 -8.38 51.66
N LEU A 43 -21.28 -8.22 51.99
CA LEU A 43 -22.30 -7.81 51.01
C LEU A 43 -22.12 -6.37 50.52
N ALA A 44 -21.79 -5.44 51.41
CA ALA A 44 -21.50 -4.04 51.02
C ALA A 44 -20.22 -3.93 50.19
N GLY A 45 -19.22 -4.76 50.50
CA GLY A 45 -17.94 -4.80 49.82
C GLY A 45 -17.97 -5.41 48.41
N GLU A 46 -18.98 -6.21 48.09
CA GLU A 46 -19.20 -6.79 46.75
C GLU A 46 -20.01 -5.86 45.83
N LEU A 47 -20.86 -4.99 46.38
CA LEU A 47 -21.80 -4.17 45.60
C LEU A 47 -21.35 -2.74 45.32
N ILE A 48 -20.41 -2.19 46.11
CA ILE A 48 -19.92 -0.82 45.95
C ILE A 48 -18.44 -0.84 45.55
N PRO A 49 -18.10 -0.52 44.28
CA PRO A 49 -16.72 -0.48 43.85
C PRO A 49 -15.96 0.61 44.61
N THR A 50 -14.75 0.27 45.06
CA THR A 50 -13.83 1.19 45.73
C THR A 50 -13.38 2.30 44.79
N GLN A 51 -12.89 3.42 45.33
CA GLN A 51 -12.27 4.47 44.52
C GLN A 51 -11.08 3.95 43.71
N ALA A 52 -10.31 2.99 44.25
CA ALA A 52 -9.22 2.33 43.52
C ALA A 52 -9.72 1.51 42.32
N GLN A 53 -10.83 0.77 42.49
CA GLN A 53 -11.46 0.02 41.40
C GLN A 53 -12.05 0.95 40.35
N LYS A 54 -12.75 2.02 40.75
CA LYS A 54 -13.26 3.05 39.83
C LYS A 54 -12.12 3.70 39.07
N ALA A 55 -11.08 4.17 39.75
CA ALA A 55 -9.91 4.79 39.13
C ALA A 55 -9.20 3.84 38.15
N ARG A 56 -9.19 2.54 38.44
CA ARG A 56 -8.65 1.53 37.52
C ARG A 56 -9.54 1.31 36.31
N THR A 57 -10.86 1.18 36.48
CA THR A 57 -11.80 1.06 35.37
C THR A 57 -11.78 2.31 34.48
N ASP A 58 -11.72 3.50 35.07
CA ASP A 58 -11.61 4.77 34.35
C ASP A 58 -10.29 4.86 33.58
N TRP A 59 -9.18 4.42 34.21
CA TRP A 59 -7.88 4.35 33.56
C TRP A 59 -7.86 3.34 32.40
N GLU A 60 -8.39 2.13 32.59
CA GLU A 60 -8.50 1.10 31.55
C GLU A 60 -9.36 1.60 30.38
N GLY A 61 -10.51 2.24 30.68
CA GLY A 61 -11.37 2.86 29.70
C GLY A 61 -10.66 3.97 28.90
N ALA A 62 -9.96 4.88 29.58
CA ALA A 62 -9.22 5.96 28.93
C ALA A 62 -8.06 5.44 28.05
N ILE A 63 -7.39 4.35 28.46
CA ILE A 63 -6.36 3.69 27.64
C ILE A 63 -6.99 3.06 26.40
N SER A 64 -8.10 2.32 26.54
CA SER A 64 -8.80 1.71 25.41
C SER A 64 -9.29 2.76 24.42
N GLU A 65 -9.93 3.82 24.89
CA GLU A 65 -10.41 4.92 24.05
C GLU A 65 -9.26 5.59 23.29
N ARG A 66 -8.18 5.95 23.99
CA ARG A 66 -7.02 6.60 23.35
C ARG A 66 -6.30 5.67 22.37
N THR A 67 -6.25 4.37 22.65
CA THR A 67 -5.66 3.38 21.73
C THR A 67 -6.50 3.23 20.46
N ASN A 68 -7.83 3.14 20.60
CA ASN A 68 -8.74 3.07 19.47
C ASN A 68 -8.67 4.35 18.61
N GLU A 69 -8.66 5.53 19.24
CA GLU A 69 -8.49 6.80 18.52
C GLU A 69 -7.16 6.84 17.77
N HIS A 70 -6.08 6.35 18.37
CA HIS A 70 -4.79 6.26 17.67
C HIS A 70 -4.82 5.28 16.50
N SER A 71 -5.46 4.12 16.63
CA SER A 71 -5.67 3.19 15.53
C SER A 71 -6.47 3.84 14.39
N GLU A 72 -7.58 4.50 14.70
CA GLU A 72 -8.38 5.21 13.68
C GLU A 72 -7.58 6.29 12.96
N ARG A 73 -6.76 7.08 13.69
CA ARG A 73 -5.90 8.10 13.08
C ARG A 73 -4.80 7.49 12.22
N LEU A 74 -4.25 6.35 12.63
CA LEU A 74 -3.29 5.61 11.80
C LEU A 74 -3.95 5.09 10.52
N ASP A 75 -5.17 4.56 10.60
CA ASP A 75 -5.92 4.10 9.43
C ASP A 75 -6.25 5.27 8.48
N GLN A 76 -6.68 6.42 9.02
CA GLN A 76 -6.91 7.63 8.24
C GLN A 76 -5.61 8.11 7.56
N HIS A 77 -4.50 8.15 8.28
CA HIS A 77 -3.21 8.53 7.70
C HIS A 77 -2.75 7.53 6.65
N ALA A 78 -2.92 6.23 6.87
CA ALA A 78 -2.62 5.20 5.88
C ALA A 78 -3.45 5.38 4.61
N GLN A 79 -4.74 5.69 4.75
CA GLN A 79 -5.64 5.96 3.62
C GLN A 79 -5.28 7.26 2.87
N MET A 80 -4.78 8.28 3.58
CA MET A 80 -4.27 9.51 2.96
C MET A 80 -2.95 9.28 2.21
N LEU A 81 -2.08 8.41 2.71
CA LEU A 81 -0.77 8.13 2.10
C LEU A 81 -0.87 7.15 0.93
N ALA A 82 -1.82 6.22 0.96
CA ALA A 82 -2.05 5.22 -0.07
C ALA A 82 -3.57 5.04 -0.33
N PRO A 83 -4.23 6.03 -0.95
CA PRO A 83 -5.66 5.95 -1.24
C PRO A 83 -5.93 4.74 -2.13
N THR A 84 -6.71 3.80 -1.61
CA THR A 84 -7.12 2.60 -2.35
C THR A 84 -8.39 2.94 -3.12
N THR A 85 -8.35 2.83 -4.45
CA THR A 85 -9.53 2.99 -5.30
C THR A 85 -9.91 1.65 -5.89
N THR A 86 -11.16 1.25 -5.69
CA THR A 86 -11.73 0.06 -6.33
C THR A 86 -12.29 0.45 -7.69
N LEU A 87 -11.81 -0.22 -8.75
CA LEU A 87 -12.41 -0.12 -10.08
C LEU A 87 -13.69 -0.95 -10.12
N VAL A 88 -14.75 -0.42 -10.73
CA VAL A 88 -16.03 -1.09 -10.92
C VAL A 88 -16.57 -0.84 -12.33
N GLY A 89 -17.44 -1.74 -12.81
CA GLY A 89 -18.15 -1.59 -14.08
C GLY A 89 -17.21 -1.49 -15.30
N PRO A 90 -17.55 -0.68 -16.32
CA PRO A 90 -16.79 -0.60 -17.56
C PRO A 90 -15.30 -0.25 -17.41
N SER A 91 -14.94 0.51 -16.37
CA SER A 91 -13.54 0.85 -16.06
C SER A 91 -12.73 -0.35 -15.59
N LEU A 92 -13.35 -1.26 -14.82
CA LEU A 92 -12.76 -2.54 -14.44
C LEU A 92 -12.65 -3.45 -15.66
N ASP A 93 -13.72 -3.59 -16.44
CA ASP A 93 -13.75 -4.44 -17.63
C ASP A 93 -12.68 -4.01 -18.64
N LEU A 94 -12.53 -2.71 -18.85
CA LEU A 94 -11.50 -2.14 -19.73
C LEU A 94 -10.10 -2.38 -19.17
N ALA A 95 -9.87 -2.19 -17.88
CA ALA A 95 -8.57 -2.49 -17.27
C ALA A 95 -8.18 -3.97 -17.43
N VAL A 96 -9.12 -4.88 -17.19
CA VAL A 96 -8.90 -6.32 -17.36
C VAL A 96 -8.62 -6.67 -18.83
N ALA A 97 -9.39 -6.10 -19.76
CA ALA A 97 -9.19 -6.32 -21.18
C ALA A 97 -7.83 -5.80 -21.67
N LEU A 98 -7.41 -4.63 -21.19
CA LEU A 98 -6.10 -4.03 -21.50
C LEU A 98 -4.94 -4.84 -20.93
N ALA A 99 -5.08 -5.38 -19.71
CA ALA A 99 -4.06 -6.22 -19.09
C ALA A 99 -3.88 -7.55 -19.85
N ARG A 100 -4.98 -8.17 -20.30
CA ARG A 100 -4.97 -9.44 -21.04
C ARG A 100 -4.65 -9.29 -22.53
N ALA A 101 -4.66 -8.07 -23.05
CA ALA A 101 -4.36 -7.83 -24.46
C ALA A 101 -2.90 -8.21 -24.77
N PRO A 102 -2.63 -8.94 -25.87
CA PRO A 102 -1.29 -9.30 -26.27
C PRO A 102 -0.39 -8.06 -26.38
N SER A 103 0.67 -8.04 -25.59
CA SER A 103 1.63 -6.94 -25.55
C SER A 103 2.92 -7.39 -24.89
N ASP A 104 3.98 -6.64 -25.11
CA ASP A 104 5.32 -6.88 -24.58
C ASP A 104 5.56 -6.13 -23.27
N GLY A 105 4.54 -5.52 -22.65
CA GLY A 105 4.69 -4.73 -21.42
C GLY A 105 5.33 -3.35 -21.64
N MET A 106 5.53 -2.93 -22.89
CA MET A 106 5.93 -1.57 -23.24
C MET A 106 4.70 -0.64 -23.25
N ALA A 107 4.94 0.67 -23.38
CA ALA A 107 3.87 1.63 -23.63
C ALA A 107 3.15 1.37 -24.97
N GLY A 108 3.79 0.64 -25.90
CA GLY A 108 3.22 0.17 -27.15
C GLY A 108 2.77 1.30 -28.10
N ARG A 109 2.02 0.90 -29.13
CA ARG A 109 1.28 1.84 -29.97
C ARG A 109 0.07 2.39 -29.18
N GLY A 110 -0.32 3.63 -29.45
CA GLY A 110 -1.56 4.17 -28.89
C GLY A 110 -2.79 3.41 -29.40
N LEU A 111 -3.67 3.02 -28.50
CA LEU A 111 -4.95 2.36 -28.79
C LEU A 111 -6.01 3.42 -29.09
N THR A 112 -6.68 3.32 -30.22
CA THR A 112 -7.80 4.19 -30.57
C THR A 112 -9.10 3.66 -29.95
N ILE A 113 -10.15 4.47 -29.97
CA ILE A 113 -11.49 4.02 -29.53
C ILE A 113 -11.94 2.75 -30.27
N ASP A 114 -11.66 2.65 -31.58
CA ASP A 114 -11.98 1.46 -32.37
C ASP A 114 -11.24 0.22 -31.91
N ASP A 115 -9.98 0.35 -31.47
CA ASP A 115 -9.22 -0.75 -30.89
C ASP A 115 -9.82 -1.18 -29.55
N LEU A 116 -10.25 -0.23 -28.71
CA LEU A 116 -10.89 -0.52 -27.43
C LEU A 116 -12.26 -1.20 -27.61
N CYS A 117 -13.06 -0.76 -28.58
CA CYS A 117 -14.33 -1.39 -28.93
C CYS A 117 -14.14 -2.84 -29.42
N LYS A 118 -13.00 -3.18 -30.03
CA LYS A 118 -12.69 -4.59 -30.39
C LYS A 118 -12.34 -5.44 -29.18
N LEU A 119 -11.74 -4.84 -28.14
CA LEU A 119 -11.43 -5.53 -26.89
C LEU A 119 -12.69 -5.79 -26.05
N LEU A 120 -13.67 -4.90 -26.13
CA LEU A 120 -14.94 -4.97 -25.41
C LEU A 120 -16.14 -4.78 -26.36
N PRO A 121 -16.43 -5.74 -27.24
CA PRO A 121 -17.46 -5.58 -28.28
C PRO A 121 -18.89 -5.50 -27.72
N GLU A 122 -19.11 -5.95 -26.49
CA GLU A 122 -20.43 -5.96 -25.83
C GLU A 122 -20.73 -4.66 -25.07
N VAL A 123 -19.74 -3.78 -24.88
CA VAL A 123 -19.88 -2.54 -24.12
C VAL A 123 -20.16 -1.37 -25.08
N ASP A 124 -21.08 -0.47 -24.71
CA ASP A 124 -21.36 0.75 -25.48
C ASP A 124 -20.07 1.56 -25.67
N PRO A 125 -19.69 1.95 -26.91
CA PRO A 125 -18.52 2.79 -27.18
C PRO A 125 -18.42 4.04 -26.30
N LYS A 126 -19.54 4.66 -25.92
CA LYS A 126 -19.55 5.82 -25.02
C LYS A 126 -19.10 5.47 -23.61
N GLU A 127 -19.47 4.29 -23.11
CA GLU A 127 -19.04 3.81 -21.79
C GLU A 127 -17.58 3.38 -21.82
N ILE A 128 -17.09 2.81 -22.93
CA ILE A 128 -15.65 2.55 -23.14
C ILE A 128 -14.85 3.86 -23.12
N GLU A 129 -15.35 4.91 -23.78
CA GLU A 129 -14.69 6.21 -23.79
C GLU A 129 -14.63 6.82 -22.37
N LYS A 130 -15.73 6.79 -21.61
CA LYS A 130 -15.74 7.23 -20.20
C LYS A 130 -14.74 6.42 -19.36
N ALA A 131 -14.76 5.09 -19.49
CA ALA A 131 -13.84 4.19 -18.80
C ALA A 131 -12.37 4.53 -19.11
N ALA A 132 -12.05 4.83 -20.37
CA ALA A 132 -10.70 5.25 -20.76
C ALA A 132 -10.28 6.56 -20.06
N PHE A 133 -11.19 7.54 -19.96
CA PHE A 133 -10.94 8.79 -19.23
C PHE A 133 -10.81 8.58 -17.72
N ASP A 134 -11.60 7.69 -17.13
CA ASP A 134 -11.50 7.32 -15.71
C ASP A 134 -10.13 6.70 -15.38
N LEU A 135 -9.68 5.73 -16.19
CA LEU A 135 -8.35 5.13 -16.03
C LEU A 135 -7.22 6.15 -16.20
N ASN A 136 -7.40 7.16 -17.07
CA ASN A 136 -6.45 8.25 -17.24
C ASN A 136 -6.45 9.19 -16.01
N ALA A 137 -7.61 9.47 -15.42
CA ALA A 137 -7.72 10.28 -14.20
C ALA A 137 -7.02 9.62 -13.00
N LEU A 138 -7.02 8.28 -12.94
CA LEU A 138 -6.25 7.50 -11.97
C LEU A 138 -4.74 7.46 -12.25
N GLY A 139 -4.32 7.98 -13.41
CA GLY A 139 -2.93 7.98 -13.86
C GLY A 139 -2.43 6.61 -14.34
N LEU A 140 -3.33 5.64 -14.51
CA LEU A 140 -3.01 4.30 -15.01
C LEU A 140 -2.75 4.34 -16.51
N THR A 141 -3.45 5.21 -17.23
CA THR A 141 -3.27 5.41 -18.66
C THR A 141 -2.89 6.86 -18.97
N GLY A 142 -2.43 7.09 -20.20
CA GLY A 142 -2.20 8.40 -20.78
C GLY A 142 -3.01 8.57 -22.04
N ILE A 143 -3.74 9.67 -22.14
CA ILE A 143 -4.49 10.03 -23.34
C ILE A 143 -3.75 11.11 -24.12
N GLN A 144 -3.36 10.77 -25.35
CA GLN A 144 -2.79 11.72 -26.30
C GLN A 144 -3.87 12.13 -27.28
N ARG A 145 -4.17 13.43 -27.32
CA ARG A 145 -5.13 14.03 -28.27
C ARG A 145 -4.41 14.47 -29.53
N ALA A 146 -5.03 14.20 -30.68
CA ALA A 146 -4.63 14.70 -31.98
C ALA A 146 -5.63 15.76 -32.46
N PHE A 147 -5.29 16.45 -33.56
CA PHE A 147 -6.21 17.36 -34.23
C PHE A 147 -7.47 16.62 -34.71
N GLY A 148 -8.62 17.30 -34.69
CA GLY A 148 -9.89 16.75 -35.13
C GLY A 148 -10.65 15.91 -34.10
N GLY A 149 -10.27 15.96 -32.82
CA GLY A 149 -10.98 15.27 -31.73
C GLY A 149 -10.58 13.79 -31.56
N HIS A 150 -9.70 13.29 -32.42
CA HIS A 150 -9.13 11.95 -32.27
C HIS A 150 -8.20 11.87 -31.06
N TRP A 151 -8.21 10.73 -30.38
CA TRP A 151 -7.32 10.47 -29.27
C TRP A 151 -6.84 9.02 -29.28
N SER A 152 -5.70 8.78 -28.62
CA SER A 152 -5.17 7.45 -28.39
C SER A 152 -4.79 7.27 -26.93
N LEU A 153 -5.01 6.08 -26.41
CA LEU A 153 -4.67 5.66 -25.05
C LEU A 153 -3.39 4.84 -25.06
N ARG A 154 -2.51 5.12 -24.10
CA ARG A 154 -1.33 4.31 -23.80
C ARG A 154 -1.32 3.90 -22.34
N LEU A 155 -0.84 2.70 -22.07
CA LEU A 155 -0.61 2.25 -20.69
C LEU A 155 0.59 3.00 -20.12
N LYS A 156 0.49 3.43 -18.86
CA LYS A 156 1.63 3.98 -18.11
C LYS A 156 2.23 2.89 -17.23
N GLN A 157 3.47 3.12 -16.80
CA GLN A 157 4.15 2.25 -15.86
C GLN A 157 3.30 1.92 -14.60
N LYS A 158 2.59 2.93 -14.07
CA LYS A 158 1.67 2.78 -12.92
C LYS A 158 0.58 1.72 -13.13
N PHE A 159 0.13 1.48 -14.37
CA PHE A 159 -0.82 0.41 -14.68
C PHE A 159 -0.23 -0.96 -14.34
N TYR A 160 1.02 -1.19 -14.74
CA TYR A 160 1.71 -2.46 -14.50
C TYR A 160 1.96 -2.71 -13.01
N GLU A 161 2.46 -1.68 -12.33
CA GLU A 161 2.73 -1.74 -10.90
C GLU A 161 1.48 -2.05 -10.07
N GLN A 162 0.34 -1.43 -10.41
CA GLN A 162 -0.85 -1.48 -9.58
C GLN A 162 -1.83 -2.58 -9.95
N LEU A 163 -1.99 -2.91 -11.24
CA LEU A 163 -3.09 -3.77 -11.71
C LEU A 163 -2.64 -5.06 -12.39
N ASP A 164 -1.56 -5.03 -13.16
CA ASP A 164 -1.25 -6.11 -14.10
C ASP A 164 -1.01 -7.46 -13.41
N HIS A 165 -0.26 -7.45 -12.31
CA HIS A 165 -0.04 -8.65 -11.49
C HIS A 165 -1.35 -9.25 -10.95
N GLN A 166 -2.32 -8.42 -10.57
CA GLN A 166 -3.63 -8.87 -10.06
C GLN A 166 -4.48 -9.54 -11.15
N VAL A 167 -4.42 -9.01 -12.38
CA VAL A 167 -5.21 -9.54 -13.51
C VAL A 167 -4.56 -10.78 -14.11
N MET A 168 -3.22 -10.79 -14.20
CA MET A 168 -2.44 -11.88 -14.78
C MET A 168 -2.21 -13.03 -13.79
N GLY A 169 -2.51 -12.83 -12.51
CA GLY A 169 -2.32 -13.85 -11.47
C GLY A 169 -0.85 -14.10 -11.16
N TRP A 170 0.01 -13.10 -11.36
CA TRP A 170 1.42 -13.20 -10.98
C TRP A 170 1.55 -13.03 -9.47
N GLU A 171 2.26 -13.95 -8.83
CA GLU A 171 2.47 -13.94 -7.38
C GLU A 171 3.29 -12.73 -6.90
N SER A 172 4.14 -12.18 -7.76
CA SER A 172 5.01 -11.04 -7.47
C SER A 172 4.50 -9.75 -8.11
N THR A 173 4.69 -8.64 -7.39
CA THR A 173 4.47 -7.30 -7.91
C THR A 173 5.60 -6.90 -8.86
N THR A 174 5.37 -5.89 -9.71
CA THR A 174 6.39 -5.34 -10.61
C THR A 174 7.65 -4.88 -9.86
N GLU A 175 7.50 -4.36 -8.63
CA GLU A 175 8.64 -3.98 -7.79
C GLU A 175 9.45 -5.20 -7.32
N LEU A 176 8.79 -6.29 -6.89
CA LEU A 176 9.47 -7.53 -6.50
C LEU A 176 10.19 -8.18 -7.69
N ASP A 177 9.58 -8.13 -8.86
CA ASP A 177 10.23 -8.55 -10.11
C ASP A 177 11.44 -7.66 -10.42
N ALA A 178 11.33 -6.34 -10.26
CA ALA A 178 12.45 -5.41 -10.46
C ALA A 178 13.63 -5.69 -9.51
N ARG A 179 13.36 -6.07 -8.26
CA ARG A 179 14.38 -6.51 -7.29
C ARG A 179 15.07 -7.80 -7.71
N THR A 180 14.31 -8.73 -8.30
CA THR A 180 14.87 -9.96 -8.87
C THR A 180 15.80 -9.64 -10.05
N LEU A 181 15.40 -8.72 -10.93
CA LEU A 181 16.27 -8.24 -12.01
C LEU A 181 17.51 -7.52 -11.48
N ALA A 182 17.39 -6.72 -10.42
CA ALA A 182 18.53 -6.06 -9.78
C ALA A 182 19.53 -7.08 -9.20
N ASN A 183 19.05 -8.16 -8.57
CA ASN A 183 19.91 -9.26 -8.12
C ASN A 183 20.64 -9.90 -9.30
N LEU A 184 19.92 -10.25 -10.36
CA LEU A 184 20.52 -10.86 -11.55
C LEU A 184 21.59 -9.95 -12.18
N LEU A 185 21.36 -8.64 -12.22
CA LEU A 185 22.33 -7.66 -12.71
C LEU A 185 23.64 -7.61 -11.91
N LEU A 186 23.56 -7.84 -10.60
CA LEU A 186 24.74 -7.80 -9.73
C LEU A 186 25.58 -9.07 -9.76
N GLU A 187 25.02 -10.17 -10.27
CA GLU A 187 25.72 -11.46 -10.37
C GLU A 187 26.69 -11.53 -11.53
N ASP A 188 26.41 -10.84 -12.64
CA ASP A 188 27.17 -10.95 -13.89
C ASP A 188 27.08 -9.65 -14.71
N GLU A 189 28.23 -9.07 -15.03
CA GLU A 189 28.33 -7.82 -15.79
C GLU A 189 27.86 -7.98 -17.24
N GLU A 190 27.84 -9.19 -17.82
CA GLU A 190 27.29 -9.40 -19.17
C GLU A 190 25.78 -9.07 -19.23
N ARG A 191 25.09 -9.12 -18.08
CA ARG A 191 23.67 -8.81 -17.95
C ARG A 191 23.39 -7.31 -17.95
N GLU A 192 24.41 -6.45 -18.00
CA GLU A 192 24.24 -5.04 -18.33
C GLU A 192 23.65 -4.84 -19.74
N ARG A 193 23.78 -5.84 -20.63
CA ARG A 193 23.01 -5.92 -21.86
C ARG A 193 21.60 -6.44 -21.56
N THR A 194 20.57 -5.65 -21.88
CA THR A 194 19.18 -5.97 -21.53
C THR A 194 18.71 -7.31 -22.07
N SER A 195 19.14 -7.70 -23.27
CA SER A 195 18.79 -9.01 -23.84
C SER A 195 19.38 -10.19 -23.05
N ALA A 196 20.57 -10.04 -22.47
CA ALA A 196 21.19 -11.06 -21.63
C ALA A 196 20.48 -11.14 -20.27
N LEU A 197 20.11 -9.99 -19.68
CA LEU A 197 19.32 -9.95 -18.46
C LEU A 197 17.94 -10.59 -18.64
N HIS A 198 17.25 -10.27 -19.74
CA HIS A 198 15.96 -10.87 -20.08
C HIS A 198 16.07 -12.39 -20.23
N ALA A 199 17.08 -12.87 -20.96
CA ALA A 199 17.34 -14.31 -21.09
C ALA A 199 17.61 -14.98 -19.74
N ALA A 200 18.38 -14.33 -18.85
CA ALA A 200 18.67 -14.84 -17.51
C ALA A 200 17.43 -14.91 -16.61
N SER A 201 16.47 -14.00 -16.77
CA SER A 201 15.21 -14.03 -16.00
C SER A 201 14.29 -15.20 -16.38
N GLY A 202 14.38 -15.68 -17.63
CA GLY A 202 13.47 -16.71 -18.16
C GLY A 202 12.02 -16.26 -18.29
N TRP A 203 11.74 -14.96 -18.15
CA TRP A 203 10.39 -14.41 -18.21
C TRP A 203 9.95 -14.07 -19.63
N GLU A 204 8.64 -13.93 -19.80
CA GLU A 204 8.09 -13.28 -21.00
C GLU A 204 8.32 -11.76 -20.95
N LYS A 205 8.45 -11.13 -22.13
CA LYS A 205 8.63 -9.67 -22.24
C LYS A 205 7.56 -8.89 -21.46
N ARG A 206 6.31 -9.38 -21.48
CA ARG A 206 5.17 -8.76 -20.79
C ARG A 206 5.40 -8.57 -19.30
N ARG A 207 6.08 -9.52 -18.64
CA ARG A 207 6.47 -9.45 -17.23
C ARG A 207 7.81 -8.71 -17.04
N PHE A 208 8.77 -8.96 -17.94
CA PHE A 208 10.11 -8.40 -17.86
C PHE A 208 10.15 -6.88 -18.06
N ASN A 209 9.53 -6.35 -19.12
CA ASN A 209 9.67 -4.95 -19.51
C ASN A 209 9.16 -3.96 -18.46
N PRO A 210 7.99 -4.17 -17.82
CA PRO A 210 7.55 -3.30 -16.73
C PRO A 210 8.50 -3.33 -15.53
N ALA A 211 9.01 -4.51 -15.14
CA ALA A 211 9.96 -4.63 -14.05
C ALA A 211 11.30 -3.94 -14.38
N PHE A 212 11.76 -4.06 -15.63
CA PHE A 212 12.96 -3.39 -16.08
C PHE A 212 12.78 -1.87 -16.17
N GLN A 213 11.63 -1.39 -16.66
CA GLN A 213 11.30 0.04 -16.66
C GLN A 213 11.23 0.61 -15.23
N PHE A 214 10.72 -0.15 -14.27
CA PHE A 214 10.76 0.23 -12.85
C PHE A 214 12.20 0.39 -12.37
N LEU A 215 13.05 -0.59 -12.67
CA LEU A 215 14.46 -0.56 -12.30
C LEU A 215 15.21 0.63 -12.92
N LEU A 216 14.92 0.98 -14.17
CA LEU A 216 15.51 2.14 -14.83
C LEU A 216 15.16 3.47 -14.14
N ASN A 217 14.01 3.56 -13.46
CA ASN A 217 13.65 4.76 -12.68
C ASN A 217 14.43 4.88 -11.37
N ILE A 218 15.03 3.79 -10.90
CA ILE A 218 15.87 3.75 -9.70
C ILE A 218 17.33 4.07 -10.07
N ILE A 219 17.77 3.60 -11.23
CA ILE A 219 19.12 3.81 -11.72
C ILE A 219 19.31 5.30 -12.10
N PRO A 220 20.41 5.95 -11.68
CA PRO A 220 20.67 7.34 -12.02
C PRO A 220 20.69 7.62 -13.52
N GLU A 221 20.30 8.84 -13.89
CA GLU A 221 20.27 9.28 -15.28
C GLU A 221 21.67 9.19 -15.92
N GLY A 222 21.73 8.74 -17.17
CA GLY A 222 22.99 8.61 -17.93
C GLY A 222 23.67 7.23 -17.81
N ARG A 223 23.14 6.33 -16.97
CA ARG A 223 23.58 4.93 -16.91
C ARG A 223 22.89 4.03 -17.91
N ALA A 224 21.69 4.39 -18.36
CA ALA A 224 20.93 3.63 -19.35
C ALA A 224 21.09 4.20 -20.76
N SER A 225 21.17 3.32 -21.74
CA SER A 225 21.17 3.67 -23.16
C SER A 225 19.88 4.41 -23.52
N ARG A 226 20.02 5.47 -24.34
CA ARG A 226 18.91 6.24 -24.91
C ARG A 226 18.61 5.87 -26.36
N GLU A 227 19.21 4.78 -26.84
CA GLU A 227 18.94 4.25 -28.16
C GLU A 227 17.44 3.93 -28.32
N ILE A 228 16.86 4.38 -29.43
CA ILE A 228 15.48 4.03 -29.79
C ILE A 228 15.49 2.58 -30.28
N GLN A 229 14.87 1.69 -29.52
CA GLN A 229 14.77 0.27 -29.86
C GLN A 229 13.38 -0.28 -29.56
N PRO A 230 12.91 -1.29 -30.31
CA PRO A 230 11.52 -1.72 -30.26
C PRO A 230 11.21 -2.72 -29.14
N ASP A 231 12.21 -3.40 -28.58
CA ASP A 231 11.98 -4.61 -27.79
C ASP A 231 11.99 -4.39 -26.27
N TYR A 232 12.77 -3.41 -25.80
CA TYR A 232 12.93 -3.12 -24.39
C TYR A 232 12.94 -1.61 -24.11
N PRO A 233 12.65 -1.21 -22.86
CA PRO A 233 12.79 0.18 -22.39
C PRO A 233 14.15 0.83 -22.67
N SER A 234 15.23 0.04 -22.60
CA SER A 234 16.60 0.46 -22.90
C SER A 234 17.43 -0.74 -23.36
N SER A 235 18.36 -0.54 -24.29
CA SER A 235 19.16 -1.64 -24.89
C SER A 235 20.26 -2.15 -23.98
N SER A 236 20.77 -1.29 -23.09
CA SER A 236 21.77 -1.63 -22.10
C SER A 236 21.77 -0.61 -20.96
N ILE A 237 22.36 -1.02 -19.85
CA ILE A 237 22.77 -0.14 -18.76
C ILE A 237 24.28 -0.25 -18.56
N CYS A 238 24.88 0.69 -17.85
CA CYS A 238 26.27 0.63 -17.43
C CYS A 238 26.33 1.05 -15.96
N LEU A 239 26.64 0.11 -15.07
CA LEU A 239 26.58 0.36 -13.63
C LEU A 239 27.96 0.65 -13.06
N LEU A 240 28.09 1.76 -12.35
CA LEU A 240 29.25 2.03 -11.51
C LEU A 240 29.09 1.36 -10.15
N ASP A 241 30.18 1.31 -9.37
CA ASP A 241 30.15 0.72 -8.02
C ASP A 241 29.16 1.40 -7.07
N GLU A 242 28.96 2.71 -7.22
CA GLU A 242 27.94 3.49 -6.49
C GLU A 242 26.52 3.05 -6.87
N ASP A 243 26.26 2.78 -8.15
CA ASP A 243 24.97 2.28 -8.63
C ASP A 243 24.73 0.85 -8.12
N LYS A 244 25.76 -0.01 -8.16
CA LYS A 244 25.71 -1.36 -7.60
C LYS A 244 25.39 -1.33 -6.09
N ALA A 245 25.95 -0.38 -5.35
CA ALA A 245 25.64 -0.20 -3.93
C ALA A 245 24.18 0.26 -3.71
N LEU A 246 23.65 1.14 -4.57
CA LEU A 246 22.24 1.54 -4.56
C LEU A 246 21.32 0.34 -4.82
N LEU A 247 21.62 -0.47 -5.83
CA LEU A 247 20.85 -1.68 -6.14
C LEU A 247 20.81 -2.66 -4.96
N ARG A 248 21.94 -2.89 -4.27
CA ARG A 248 21.98 -3.74 -3.07
C ARG A 248 21.05 -3.23 -1.97
N ARG A 249 20.96 -1.90 -1.78
CA ARG A 249 20.02 -1.29 -0.81
C ARG A 249 18.58 -1.48 -1.25
N PHE A 250 18.30 -1.28 -2.54
CA PHE A 250 16.98 -1.51 -3.10
C PHE A 250 16.52 -2.95 -2.89
N ILE A 251 17.38 -3.94 -3.14
CA ILE A 251 17.11 -5.36 -2.89
C ILE A 251 16.80 -5.61 -1.40
N ALA A 252 17.55 -5.00 -0.49
CA ALA A 252 17.45 -5.23 0.94
C ALA A 252 16.27 -4.52 1.64
N ALA A 253 15.68 -3.48 1.02
CA ALA A 253 14.51 -2.81 1.56
C ALA A 253 13.34 -3.81 1.70
N ARG A 254 12.46 -3.66 2.69
CA ARG A 254 11.24 -4.48 2.82
C ARG A 254 10.02 -3.62 2.62
#